data_AF-A0A816FG05-F1
#
_entry.id   AF-A0A816FG05-F1
#
_cell.length_a   1.000
_cell.length_b   1.000
_cell.length_c   1.000
_cell.angle_alpha   90.00
_cell.angle_beta   90.00
_cell.angle_gamma   90.00
#
_symmetry.space_group_name_H-M   'P 1'
#
loop_
_entity.id
_entity.type
_entity.pdbx_description
1 polymer ?
#
loop_
_entity_poly.entity_id
_entity_poly.type
_entity_poly.pdbx_seq_one_letter_code
_entity_poly.pdbx_strand_id
1 'polypeptide(L)'
;MMLHDGYIYTVERTMTTKLILRCQNRDCKARCHTNLSMDAILSQPTTHSHAPQPDRVPAIQLKNDIKARAVITDEPTTSIIHSALRTYPLSAAGELPRNEALMLMIRRQRTVETVDVNGRLPERLRKTYRDEDFILHEDKNLIIFTTKTNLSILKQNKH
;
A
#
# COMPACT_ATOMS: atom_id res chain seq x y z
N MET A 1 -0.15 6.10 -5.60
CA MET A 1 -0.17 7.49 -5.08
C MET A 1 0.59 8.33 -6.09
N MET A 2 0.09 9.52 -6.42
CA MET A 2 0.69 10.42 -7.41
C MET A 2 1.06 11.74 -6.73
N LEU A 3 2.16 12.35 -7.16
CA LEU A 3 2.65 13.64 -6.70
C LEU A 3 2.63 14.60 -7.89
N HIS A 4 1.98 15.76 -7.75
CA HIS A 4 1.90 16.76 -8.83
C HIS A 4 1.72 18.16 -8.23
N ASP A 5 2.56 19.11 -8.66
CA ASP A 5 2.57 20.52 -8.22
C ASP A 5 2.57 20.72 -6.70
N GLY A 6 3.31 19.86 -5.97
CA GLY A 6 3.37 19.90 -4.50
C GLY A 6 2.13 19.35 -3.80
N TYR A 7 1.16 18.79 -4.54
CA TYR A 7 0.00 18.10 -4.00
C TYR A 7 0.16 16.59 -4.09
N ILE A 8 -0.48 15.90 -3.15
CA ILE A 8 -0.46 14.44 -3.05
C ILE A 8 -1.85 13.91 -3.39
N TYR A 9 -1.90 12.93 -4.29
CA TYR A 9 -3.14 12.32 -4.74
C TYR A 9 -3.18 10.82 -4.51
N THR A 10 -4.36 10.31 -4.20
CA THR A 10 -4.69 8.89 -4.06
C THR A 10 -5.69 8.47 -5.11
N VAL A 11 -5.60 7.23 -5.59
CA VAL A 11 -6.58 6.69 -6.55
C VAL A 11 -7.95 6.64 -5.87
N GLU A 12 -8.92 7.30 -6.48
CA GLU A 12 -10.33 7.24 -6.08
C GLU A 12 -11.07 6.20 -6.93
N ARG A 13 -10.82 6.20 -8.24
CA ARG A 13 -11.53 5.34 -9.18
C ARG A 13 -10.66 4.96 -10.37
N THR A 14 -10.69 3.69 -10.73
CA THR A 14 -10.07 3.17 -11.95
C THR A 14 -11.15 2.97 -13.00
N MET A 15 -10.99 3.59 -14.18
CA MET A 15 -11.87 3.44 -15.33
C MET A 15 -11.14 2.66 -16.44
N THR A 16 -11.84 2.29 -17.51
CA THR A 16 -11.25 1.51 -18.62
C THR A 16 -10.09 2.22 -19.30
N THR A 17 -10.11 3.56 -19.37
CA THR A 17 -9.11 4.35 -20.12
C THR A 17 -8.32 5.32 -19.24
N LYS A 18 -8.74 5.54 -17.99
CA LYS A 18 -8.17 6.58 -17.12
C LYS A 18 -8.28 6.26 -15.65
N LEU A 19 -7.49 6.96 -14.86
CA LEU A 19 -7.55 6.97 -13.41
C LEU A 19 -8.08 8.31 -12.94
N ILE A 20 -9.01 8.27 -12.00
CA ILE A 20 -9.50 9.44 -11.26
C ILE A 20 -8.81 9.42 -9.91
N LEU A 21 -8.03 10.46 -9.67
CA LEU A 21 -7.24 10.65 -8.47
C LEU A 21 -7.88 11.78 -7.65
N ARG A 22 -7.95 11.59 -6.35
CA ARG A 22 -8.39 12.60 -5.39
C ARG A 22 -7.23 13.12 -4.57
N CYS A 23 -7.30 14.38 -4.16
CA CYS A 23 -6.37 14.89 -3.16
C CYS A 23 -6.37 13.99 -1.92
N GLN A 24 -5.19 13.77 -1.33
CA GLN A 24 -5.02 12.98 -0.12
C GLN A 24 -5.70 13.65 1.09
N ASN A 25 -5.72 14.98 1.13
CA ASN A 25 -6.44 15.73 2.17
C ASN A 25 -7.95 15.45 2.03
N ARG A 26 -8.55 14.88 3.08
CA ARG A 26 -9.95 14.44 3.09
C ARG A 26 -10.94 15.59 2.90
N ASP A 27 -10.58 16.78 3.37
CA ASP A 27 -11.43 17.97 3.27
C ASP A 27 -11.28 18.67 1.91
N CYS A 28 -10.30 18.26 1.10
CA CYS A 28 -10.08 18.78 -0.24
C CYS A 28 -10.86 17.98 -1.29
N LYS A 29 -11.62 18.71 -2.12
CA LYS A 29 -12.40 18.13 -3.23
C LYS A 29 -11.65 18.09 -4.55
N ALA A 30 -10.38 18.50 -4.58
CA ALA A 30 -9.58 18.50 -5.79
C ALA A 30 -9.43 17.09 -6.39
N ARG A 31 -9.41 17.02 -7.72
CA ARG A 31 -9.33 15.82 -8.53
C ARG A 31 -8.33 16.02 -9.66
N CYS A 32 -7.62 14.95 -10.01
CA CYS A 32 -6.73 14.87 -11.15
C CYS A 32 -7.09 13.63 -11.96
N HIS A 33 -7.02 13.73 -13.29
CA HIS A 33 -7.25 12.59 -14.17
C HIS A 33 -5.95 12.26 -14.88
N THR A 34 -5.54 11.01 -14.83
CA THR A 34 -4.39 10.50 -15.58
C THR A 34 -4.79 9.33 -16.46
N ASN A 35 -3.91 8.95 -17.39
CA ASN A 35 -4.01 7.63 -18.00
C ASN A 35 -3.72 6.51 -16.97
N LEU A 36 -3.84 5.26 -17.41
CA LEU A 36 -3.66 4.08 -16.55
C LEU A 36 -2.24 3.92 -16.00
N SER A 37 -1.22 4.39 -16.72
CA SER A 37 0.17 4.37 -16.28
C SER A 37 0.53 5.53 -15.34
N MET A 38 -0.37 6.49 -15.11
CA MET A 38 -0.13 7.71 -14.32
C MET A 38 1.02 8.59 -14.86
N ASP A 39 1.42 8.44 -16.12
CA ASP A 39 2.51 9.22 -16.73
C ASP A 39 2.03 10.50 -17.42
N ALA A 40 0.73 10.59 -17.73
CA ALA A 40 0.14 11.72 -18.44
C ALA A 40 -1.13 12.21 -17.74
N ILE A 41 -1.20 13.52 -17.52
CA ILE A 41 -2.41 14.20 -17.03
C ILE A 41 -3.33 14.44 -18.22
N LEU A 42 -4.54 13.90 -18.15
CA LEU A 42 -5.52 13.95 -19.24
C LEU A 42 -6.37 15.23 -19.23
N SER A 43 -6.42 15.93 -18.11
CA SER A 43 -7.15 17.18 -17.94
C SER A 43 -6.58 17.99 -16.80
N GLN A 44 -6.66 19.33 -16.91
CA GLN A 44 -6.23 20.24 -15.84
C GLN A 44 -6.81 19.80 -14.48
N PRO A 45 -5.97 19.60 -13.44
CA PRO A 45 -6.44 19.28 -12.11
C PRO A 45 -7.37 20.37 -11.57
N THR A 46 -8.39 19.97 -10.83
CA THR A 46 -9.29 20.93 -10.20
C THR A 46 -8.61 21.65 -9.03
N THR A 47 -9.10 22.84 -8.70
CA THR A 47 -8.50 23.72 -7.69
C THR A 47 -8.54 23.10 -6.28
N HIS A 48 -7.46 23.27 -5.53
CA HIS A 48 -7.37 22.85 -4.13
C HIS A 48 -7.91 23.92 -3.18
N SER A 49 -8.42 23.47 -2.03
CA SER A 49 -8.86 24.33 -0.93
C SER A 49 -7.76 24.56 0.12
N HIS A 50 -6.52 24.16 -0.17
CA HIS A 50 -5.37 24.31 0.71
C HIS A 50 -4.11 24.56 -0.11
N ALA A 51 -3.07 25.06 0.55
CA ALA A 51 -1.77 25.27 -0.08
C ALA A 51 -1.08 23.93 -0.44
N PRO A 52 -0.14 23.95 -1.41
CA PRO A 52 0.75 22.82 -1.67
C PRO A 52 1.57 22.42 -0.44
N GLN A 53 2.03 21.18 -0.39
CA GLN A 53 2.85 20.62 0.68
C GLN A 53 4.19 20.09 0.12
N PRO A 54 5.05 20.96 -0.42
CA PRO A 54 6.29 20.55 -1.09
C PRO A 54 7.22 19.77 -0.15
N ASP A 55 7.28 20.12 1.13
CA ASP A 55 8.16 19.46 2.10
C ASP A 55 7.74 18.01 2.41
N ARG A 56 6.47 17.66 2.18
CA ARG A 56 5.98 16.27 2.33
C ARG A 56 6.34 15.37 1.18
N VAL A 57 6.58 15.93 0.00
CA VAL A 57 6.86 15.17 -1.22
C VAL A 57 8.13 14.31 -1.06
N PRO A 58 9.28 14.86 -0.61
CA PRO A 58 10.48 14.07 -0.36
C PRO A 58 10.29 12.98 0.70
N ALA A 59 9.56 13.26 1.78
CA ALA A 59 9.30 12.28 2.84
C ALA A 59 8.51 11.08 2.32
N ILE A 60 7.57 11.32 1.41
CA ILE A 60 6.78 10.27 0.76
C ILE A 60 7.63 9.44 -0.20
N GLN A 61 8.42 10.10 -1.06
CA GLN A 61 9.31 9.43 -2.00
C GLN A 61 10.30 8.53 -1.25
N LEU A 62 10.96 9.07 -0.23
CA LEU A 62 11.87 8.33 0.66
C LEU A 62 11.22 7.04 1.21
N LYS A 63 9.97 7.12 1.71
CA LYS A 63 9.25 5.95 2.22
C LYS A 63 8.98 4.92 1.14
N ASN A 64 8.58 5.35 -0.06
CA ASN A 64 8.29 4.44 -1.16
C ASN A 64 9.56 3.74 -1.65
N ASP A 65 10.67 4.48 -1.75
CA ASP A 65 11.97 3.93 -2.18
C ASP A 65 12.51 2.93 -1.17
N ILE A 66 12.44 3.26 0.14
CA ILE A 66 12.81 2.34 1.21
C ILE A 66 11.95 1.06 1.17
N LYS A 67 10.64 1.18 0.97
CA LYS A 67 9.75 0.00 0.84
C LYS A 67 10.12 -0.84 -0.37
N ALA A 68 10.28 -0.23 -1.55
CA ALA A 68 10.61 -0.95 -2.76
C ALA A 68 11.95 -1.68 -2.62
N ARG A 69 12.98 -1.01 -2.09
CA ARG A 69 14.30 -1.61 -1.83
C ARG A 69 14.24 -2.74 -0.81
N ALA A 70 13.44 -2.58 0.25
CA ALA A 70 13.29 -3.59 1.29
C ALA A 70 12.63 -4.89 0.80
N VAL A 71 11.82 -4.84 -0.27
CA VAL A 71 11.21 -6.03 -0.91
C VAL A 71 12.25 -6.81 -1.71
N ILE A 72 13.14 -6.13 -2.42
CA ILE A 72 14.00 -6.75 -3.43
C ILE A 72 15.43 -7.02 -2.95
N THR A 73 15.80 -6.58 -1.74
CA THR A 73 17.17 -6.70 -1.20
C THR A 73 17.21 -7.23 0.23
N ASP A 74 18.30 -7.94 0.54
CA ASP A 74 18.65 -8.40 1.89
C ASP A 74 19.63 -7.46 2.62
N GLU A 75 19.85 -6.24 2.10
CA GLU A 75 20.75 -5.26 2.72
C GLU A 75 20.41 -5.02 4.22
N PRO A 76 21.37 -4.78 5.10
CA PRO A 76 21.07 -4.42 6.49
C PRO A 76 20.14 -3.20 6.56
N THR A 77 19.16 -3.22 7.48
CA THR A 77 18.18 -2.13 7.65
C THR A 77 18.86 -0.77 7.81
N THR A 78 19.96 -0.72 8.57
CA THR A 78 20.76 0.49 8.78
C THR A 78 21.38 1.01 7.49
N SER A 79 21.88 0.13 6.61
CA SER A 79 22.45 0.50 5.30
C SER A 79 21.41 1.15 4.39
N ILE A 80 20.21 0.56 4.31
CA ILE A 80 19.10 1.12 3.53
C ILE A 80 18.74 2.52 4.04
N ILE A 81 18.63 2.70 5.35
CA ILE A 81 18.27 3.99 5.94
C ILE A 81 19.38 5.02 5.72
N HIS A 82 20.64 4.70 6.02
CA HIS A 82 21.76 5.63 5.86
C HIS A 82 21.95 6.08 4.42
N SER A 83 21.86 5.14 3.46
CA SER A 83 21.96 5.49 2.03
C SER A 83 20.82 6.40 1.59
N ALA A 84 19.58 6.12 2.02
CA ALA A 84 18.41 6.90 1.66
C ALA A 84 18.43 8.31 2.29
N LEU A 85 18.94 8.45 3.52
CA LEU A 85 19.05 9.75 4.20
C LEU A 85 20.14 10.64 3.61
N ARG A 86 21.19 10.08 2.99
CA ARG A 86 22.29 10.86 2.41
C ARG A 86 21.84 11.82 1.31
N THR A 87 20.78 11.44 0.58
CA THR A 87 20.20 12.24 -0.51
C THR A 87 18.94 12.99 -0.09
N TYR A 88 18.58 12.97 1.20
CA TYR A 88 17.36 13.61 1.67
C TYR A 88 17.55 15.14 1.79
N PRO A 89 16.64 15.96 1.25
CA PRO A 89 16.81 17.41 1.23
C PRO A 89 16.62 18.01 2.63
N LEU A 90 17.55 18.89 3.03
CA LEU A 90 17.52 19.57 4.33
C LEU A 90 16.26 20.45 4.50
N SER A 91 15.75 21.03 3.42
CA SER A 91 14.52 21.84 3.44
C SER A 91 13.28 21.04 3.88
N ALA A 92 13.29 19.72 3.69
CA ALA A 92 12.19 18.83 4.09
C ALA A 92 12.46 18.12 5.43
N ALA A 93 13.54 18.46 6.16
CA ALA A 93 13.95 17.77 7.39
C ALA A 93 12.83 17.67 8.44
N GLY A 94 11.93 18.66 8.50
CA GLY A 94 10.78 18.65 9.41
C GLY A 94 9.74 17.55 9.14
N GLU A 95 9.68 17.04 7.91
CA GLU A 95 8.76 15.95 7.51
C GLU A 95 9.44 14.57 7.56
N LEU A 96 10.71 14.51 7.99
CA LEU A 96 11.46 13.27 8.07
C LEU A 96 10.84 12.32 9.11
N PRO A 97 10.55 11.06 8.74
CA PRO A 97 10.07 10.07 9.70
C PRO A 97 11.14 9.74 10.74
N ARG A 98 10.70 9.39 11.96
CA ARG A 98 11.60 8.86 12.98
C ARG A 98 12.31 7.60 12.48
N ASN A 99 13.57 7.43 12.87
CA ASN A 99 14.38 6.28 12.46
C ASN A 99 13.72 4.94 12.87
N GLU A 100 13.16 4.86 14.08
CA GLU A 100 12.39 3.69 14.54
C GLU A 100 11.23 3.32 13.60
N ALA A 101 10.52 4.33 13.08
CA ALA A 101 9.42 4.10 12.14
C ALA A 101 9.93 3.57 10.80
N LEU A 102 11.09 4.04 10.32
CA LEU A 102 11.73 3.51 9.11
C LEU A 102 12.20 2.07 9.31
N MET A 103 12.81 1.75 10.45
CA MET A 103 13.23 0.39 10.77
C MET A 103 12.04 -0.58 10.84
N LEU A 104 10.95 -0.20 11.52
CA LEU A 104 9.73 -1.00 11.57
C LEU A 104 9.11 -1.21 10.19
N MET A 105 9.16 -0.19 9.33
CA MET A 105 8.66 -0.28 7.96
C MET A 105 9.43 -1.31 7.13
N ILE A 106 10.76 -1.29 7.19
CA ILE A 106 11.62 -2.26 6.48
C ILE A 106 11.34 -3.68 7.00
N ARG A 107 11.30 -3.86 8.33
CA ARG A 107 11.00 -5.16 8.94
C ARG A 107 9.66 -5.70 8.47
N ARG A 108 8.61 -4.88 8.55
CA ARG A 108 7.26 -5.25 8.10
C ARG A 108 7.30 -5.70 6.65
N GLN A 109 7.95 -4.92 5.78
CA GLN A 109 8.02 -5.21 4.35
C GLN A 109 8.70 -6.55 4.04
N ARG A 110 9.73 -6.92 4.80
CA ARG A 110 10.43 -8.22 4.67
C ARG A 110 9.66 -9.40 5.24
N THR A 111 8.83 -9.17 6.25
CA THR A 111 7.98 -10.20 6.86
C THR A 111 6.64 -10.38 6.15
N VAL A 112 6.34 -9.59 5.11
CA VAL A 112 5.13 -9.81 4.31
C VAL A 112 5.30 -11.15 3.61
N GLU A 113 4.52 -12.14 4.05
CA GLU A 113 4.47 -13.42 3.35
C GLU A 113 3.85 -13.21 1.97
N THR A 114 4.57 -13.62 0.93
CA THR A 114 4.10 -13.55 -0.45
C THR A 114 3.24 -14.77 -0.76
N VAL A 115 2.22 -14.56 -1.59
CA VAL A 115 1.52 -15.67 -2.26
C VAL A 115 2.49 -16.40 -3.20
N ASP A 116 2.24 -17.68 -3.45
CA ASP A 116 3.04 -18.46 -4.40
C ASP A 116 2.78 -18.03 -5.86
N VAL A 117 3.45 -18.68 -6.80
CA VAL A 117 3.34 -18.41 -8.25
C VAL A 117 1.90 -18.54 -8.77
N ASN A 118 1.05 -19.30 -8.08
CA ASN A 118 -0.36 -19.50 -8.41
C ASN A 118 -1.30 -18.56 -7.64
N GLY A 119 -0.76 -17.60 -6.89
CA GLY A 119 -1.54 -16.70 -6.03
C GLY A 119 -2.05 -17.36 -4.75
N ARG A 120 -1.54 -18.56 -4.41
CA ARG A 120 -1.97 -19.32 -3.24
C ARG A 120 -1.30 -18.77 -1.99
N LEU A 121 -2.08 -18.63 -0.92
CA LEU A 121 -1.55 -18.26 0.40
C LEU A 121 -0.61 -19.36 0.94
N PRO A 122 0.48 -18.99 1.65
CA PRO A 122 1.33 -19.94 2.36
C PRO A 122 0.53 -20.85 3.29
N GLU A 123 0.93 -22.12 3.40
CA GLU A 123 0.20 -23.15 4.16
C GLU A 123 -0.09 -22.74 5.61
N ARG A 124 0.86 -22.04 6.25
CA ARG A 124 0.72 -21.51 7.61
C ARG A 124 -0.47 -20.54 7.76
N LEU A 125 -0.80 -19.79 6.71
CA LEU A 125 -1.93 -18.85 6.69
C LEU A 125 -3.23 -19.50 6.22
N ARG A 126 -3.19 -20.74 5.72
CA ARG A 126 -4.38 -21.49 5.30
C ARG A 126 -5.07 -22.21 6.46
N LYS A 127 -4.44 -22.22 7.63
CA LYS A 127 -4.96 -22.84 8.84
C LYS A 127 -5.24 -21.82 9.94
N THR A 128 -6.21 -22.14 10.79
CA THR A 128 -6.49 -21.39 12.01
C THR A 128 -5.42 -21.66 13.07
N TYR A 129 -5.44 -20.89 14.17
CA TYR A 129 -4.59 -21.14 15.34
C TYR A 129 -4.84 -22.50 16.02
N ARG A 130 -5.93 -23.21 15.65
CA ARG A 130 -6.27 -24.56 16.13
C ARG A 130 -5.89 -25.65 15.12
N ASP A 131 -5.09 -25.31 14.11
CA ASP A 131 -4.70 -26.19 13.00
C ASP A 131 -5.87 -26.68 12.13
N GLU A 132 -7.05 -26.05 12.23
CA GLU A 132 -8.19 -26.31 11.32
C GLU A 132 -7.99 -25.60 9.98
N ASP A 133 -8.34 -26.26 8.87
CA ASP A 133 -8.40 -25.62 7.55
C ASP A 133 -9.34 -24.40 7.59
N PHE A 134 -8.80 -23.23 7.27
CA PHE A 134 -9.54 -21.98 7.21
C PHE A 134 -10.02 -21.66 5.79
N ILE A 135 -9.38 -22.24 4.77
CA ILE A 135 -9.79 -22.15 3.37
C ILE A 135 -10.40 -23.49 2.97
N LEU A 136 -11.72 -23.57 2.96
CA LEU A 136 -12.44 -24.80 2.64
C LEU A 136 -12.60 -25.01 1.13
N HIS A 137 -12.73 -23.92 0.38
CA HIS A 137 -12.89 -23.95 -1.07
C HIS A 137 -12.10 -22.81 -1.70
N GLU A 138 -11.41 -23.11 -2.79
CA GLU A 138 -10.59 -22.17 -3.54
C GLU A 138 -10.70 -22.56 -5.03
N ASP A 139 -11.37 -21.72 -5.80
CA ASP A 139 -11.39 -21.78 -7.26
C ASP A 139 -10.94 -20.42 -7.85
N LYS A 140 -10.98 -20.28 -9.17
CA LYS A 140 -10.53 -19.05 -9.86
C LYS A 140 -11.40 -17.82 -9.58
N ASN A 141 -12.64 -18.01 -9.17
CA ASN A 141 -13.68 -16.98 -9.02
C ASN A 141 -14.16 -16.79 -7.58
N LEU A 142 -13.90 -17.76 -6.70
CA LEU A 142 -14.50 -17.89 -5.38
C LEU A 142 -13.52 -18.53 -4.39
N ILE A 143 -13.34 -17.86 -3.25
CA ILE A 143 -12.63 -18.40 -2.09
C ILE A 143 -13.60 -18.38 -0.92
N ILE A 144 -13.78 -19.53 -0.26
CA ILE A 144 -14.63 -19.65 0.92
C ILE A 144 -13.75 -19.82 2.16
N PHE A 145 -13.78 -18.80 3.00
CA PHE A 145 -13.13 -18.79 4.31
C PHE A 145 -14.10 -19.31 5.37
N THR A 146 -13.90 -20.54 5.82
CA THR A 146 -14.69 -21.16 6.88
C THR A 146 -13.97 -22.40 7.41
N THR A 147 -14.41 -22.91 8.55
CA THR A 147 -13.95 -24.18 9.10
C THR A 147 -15.06 -25.22 9.09
N LYS A 148 -14.71 -26.51 9.19
CA LYS A 148 -15.69 -27.61 9.34
C LYS A 148 -16.58 -27.42 10.58
N THR A 149 -16.02 -26.83 11.64
CA THR A 149 -16.71 -26.48 12.87
C THR A 149 -17.79 -25.43 12.61
N ASN A 150 -17.46 -24.34 11.92
CA ASN A 150 -18.42 -23.30 11.57
C ASN A 150 -19.57 -23.84 10.69
N LEU A 151 -19.25 -24.69 9.71
CA LEU A 151 -20.28 -25.35 8.88
C LEU A 151 -21.21 -26.26 9.69
N SER A 152 -20.68 -26.96 10.70
CA SER A 152 -21.48 -27.82 11.57
C SER A 152 -22.46 -27.00 12.41
N ILE A 153 -22.01 -25.87 12.95
CA ILE A 153 -22.85 -24.93 13.72
C ILE A 153 -23.96 -24.36 12.83
N LEU A 154 -23.64 -23.95 11.60
CA LEU A 154 -24.62 -23.44 10.64
C LEU A 154 -25.66 -24.50 10.24
N LYS A 155 -25.25 -25.78 10.10
CA LYS A 155 -26.18 -26.87 9.82
C LYS A 155 -27.15 -27.16 10.97
N GLN A 156 -26.69 -26.98 12.21
CA GLN A 156 -27.50 -27.23 13.42
C GLN A 156 -28.52 -26.11 13.66
N ASN A 157 -28.19 -24.88 13.29
CA ASN A 157 -29.06 -23.71 13.46
C ASN A 157 -29.67 -23.32 12.11
N LYS A 158 -30.61 -24.14 11.61
CA LYS A 158 -31.43 -23.73 10.45
C LYS A 158 -32.34 -22.56 10.88
N HIS A 159 -32.31 -21.49 10.09
CA HIS A 159 -33.27 -20.39 10.20
C HIS A 159 -34.70 -20.86 10.00
#